data_AF-A0AAU9WVF0-F1
#
_entry.id   AF-A0AAU9WVF0-F1
#
_cell.length_a   1.000
_cell.length_b   1.000
_cell.length_c   1.000
_cell.angle_alpha   90.00
_cell.angle_beta   90.00
_cell.angle_gamma   90.00
#
_symmetry.space_group_name_H-M   'P 1'
#
loop_
_entity.id
_entity.type
_entity.pdbx_description
1 polymer ?
#
loop_
_entity_poly.entity_id
_entity_poly.type
_entity_poly.pdbx_seq_one_letter_code
_entity_poly.pdbx_strand_id
1 'polypeptide(L)'
;MFKMAITGLQRVPLSMRGIENCFTFVKPISEVDFVRKLCGIAQPRRTGASLFSTNAILNQSTSEVQQPTPVVTTPSKETAISHFGKNGSTTGDEAYRMPHPVWTAEDVLSVKITHQKPQKFVDELAYKSVQALRAAFDIISLYRFMELDENRWLNRIIMLETIAGVPGMIAGMTRHFHALRRLQRDNGWIHTLLEEAENERMHLMTALEMKQPGILFRGAILLAQGTFVNLFFLAYLISPKFCHRFVGYLEEEAVKTYTHCIECIDSGKLPLWENLLAPKIAVNYWKLPEGSRMRDVILAIRADEAHHRVVNHTLSSLPLCAPNPFHPGEKKL
;
A
#
# COMPACT_ATOMS: atom_id res chain seq x y z
N MET A 1 58.92 -26.92 34.48
CA MET A 1 58.99 -28.04 35.43
C MET A 1 57.56 -28.28 35.92
N PHE A 2 56.94 -29.41 35.53
CA PHE A 2 55.72 -30.06 36.10
C PHE A 2 54.37 -29.30 36.07
N LYS A 3 53.21 -29.89 35.76
CA LYS A 3 52.80 -31.24 35.32
C LYS A 3 51.35 -31.13 34.79
N MET A 4 51.02 -31.89 33.75
CA MET A 4 49.65 -32.20 33.30
C MET A 4 48.84 -32.90 34.39
N ALA A 5 47.52 -32.73 34.36
CA ALA A 5 46.56 -33.77 34.75
C ALA A 5 45.27 -33.65 33.93
N ILE A 6 45.06 -34.64 33.06
CA ILE A 6 43.82 -34.97 32.35
C ILE A 6 43.16 -36.10 33.13
N THR A 7 41.88 -35.96 33.47
CA THR A 7 40.92 -37.04 33.85
C THR A 7 39.54 -36.39 33.98
N GLY A 8 38.41 -36.90 33.50
CA GLY A 8 38.11 -38.09 32.70
C GLY A 8 36.66 -37.97 32.20
N LEU A 9 36.41 -38.47 30.98
CA LEU A 9 35.06 -38.66 30.44
C LEU A 9 34.36 -39.82 31.18
N GLN A 10 33.22 -39.56 31.80
CA GLN A 10 32.27 -40.60 32.16
C GLN A 10 31.25 -40.79 31.04
N ARG A 11 31.21 -42.01 30.50
CA ARG A 11 30.19 -42.52 29.58
C ARG A 11 28.88 -42.72 30.35
N VAL A 12 27.79 -42.16 29.85
CA VAL A 12 26.43 -42.52 30.27
C VAL A 12 25.92 -43.61 29.32
N PRO A 13 25.40 -44.75 29.84
CA PRO A 13 24.91 -45.83 28.98
C PRO A 13 23.51 -45.52 28.43
N LEU A 14 23.32 -45.76 27.12
CA LEU A 14 22.00 -45.92 26.52
C LEU A 14 21.32 -47.18 27.10
N SER A 15 20.13 -47.00 27.66
CA SER A 15 19.18 -48.08 27.93
C SER A 15 17.89 -47.79 27.17
N MET A 16 17.68 -48.55 26.10
CA MET A 16 16.44 -48.65 25.34
C MET A 16 15.58 -49.73 26.00
N ARG A 17 14.45 -49.35 26.62
CA ARG A 17 13.25 -50.18 26.81
C ARG A 17 12.16 -49.35 27.49
N GLY A 18 10.99 -49.28 26.85
CA GLY A 18 9.73 -49.03 27.55
C GLY A 18 8.93 -47.79 27.13
N ILE A 19 8.64 -47.60 25.84
CA ILE A 19 7.35 -47.00 25.42
C ILE A 19 6.88 -47.79 24.19
N GLU A 20 6.37 -49.00 24.42
CA GLU A 20 5.33 -49.57 23.57
C GLU A 20 4.03 -48.86 23.95
N ASN A 21 3.49 -48.06 23.03
CA ASN A 21 2.06 -47.82 22.84
C ASN A 21 1.91 -46.80 21.71
N CYS A 22 2.01 -47.33 20.49
CA CYS A 22 1.60 -46.65 19.28
C CYS A 22 0.32 -47.33 18.77
N PHE A 23 -0.59 -46.52 18.25
CA PHE A 23 -1.73 -46.89 17.41
C PHE A 23 -2.90 -47.63 18.07
N THR A 24 -3.92 -46.88 18.45
CA THR A 24 -5.28 -47.15 17.96
C THR A 24 -6.02 -45.83 17.72
N PHE A 25 -6.94 -45.86 16.75
CA PHE A 25 -7.85 -44.78 16.34
C PHE A 25 -7.41 -43.83 15.22
N VAL A 26 -7.08 -44.40 14.06
CA VAL A 26 -7.43 -43.79 12.77
C VAL A 26 -8.33 -44.78 12.04
N LYS A 27 -9.60 -44.43 11.83
CA LYS A 27 -10.46 -45.10 10.83
C LYS A 27 -10.19 -44.46 9.46
N PRO A 28 -10.03 -45.22 8.38
CA PRO A 28 -9.92 -44.67 7.04
C PRO A 28 -11.30 -44.18 6.59
N ILE A 29 -11.41 -42.89 6.22
CA ILE A 29 -12.57 -42.38 5.50
C ILE A 29 -12.32 -42.67 4.02
N SER A 30 -13.10 -43.58 3.46
CA SER A 30 -13.14 -43.83 2.02
C SER A 30 -13.70 -42.62 1.28
N GLU A 31 -13.06 -42.27 0.17
CA GLU A 31 -13.21 -41.05 -0.63
C GLU A 31 -14.56 -40.89 -1.39
N VAL A 32 -15.64 -41.58 -1.00
CA VAL A 32 -16.86 -41.72 -1.84
C VAL A 32 -18.13 -41.10 -1.24
N ASP A 33 -18.16 -40.68 0.02
CA ASP A 33 -19.42 -40.23 0.67
C ASP A 33 -19.56 -38.72 0.92
N PHE A 34 -18.59 -37.89 0.54
CA PHE A 34 -18.72 -36.42 0.67
C PHE A 34 -19.35 -35.76 -0.56
N VAL A 35 -19.19 -36.34 -1.75
CA VAL A 35 -19.64 -35.74 -3.02
C VAL A 35 -21.15 -35.97 -3.29
N ARG A 36 -21.77 -36.95 -2.64
CA ARG A 36 -23.20 -37.28 -2.88
C ARG A 36 -24.19 -36.43 -2.06
N LYS A 37 -23.72 -35.59 -1.14
CA LYS A 37 -24.58 -34.77 -0.26
C LYS A 37 -24.66 -33.29 -0.61
N LEU A 38 -23.94 -32.84 -1.65
CA LEU A 38 -23.93 -31.44 -2.11
C LEU A 38 -24.61 -31.21 -3.47
N CYS A 39 -24.94 -32.26 -4.22
CA CYS A 39 -25.65 -32.14 -5.51
C CYS A 39 -27.07 -32.72 -5.41
N GLY A 40 -27.99 -31.92 -4.86
CA GLY A 40 -29.44 -32.13 -5.00
C GLY A 40 -29.89 -31.68 -6.39
N ILE A 41 -30.03 -32.64 -7.31
CA ILE A 41 -30.65 -32.45 -8.62
C ILE A 41 -32.16 -32.40 -8.41
N ALA A 42 -32.80 -31.28 -8.81
CA ALA A 42 -34.24 -31.19 -8.96
C ALA A 42 -34.59 -30.86 -10.42
N GLN A 43 -35.31 -31.78 -11.07
CA GLN A 43 -35.88 -31.64 -12.41
C GLN A 43 -37.34 -31.11 -12.35
N PRO A 44 -37.90 -30.62 -13.47
CA PRO A 44 -38.93 -29.58 -13.47
C PRO A 44 -40.36 -30.12 -13.49
N ARG A 45 -41.32 -29.31 -13.04
CA ARG A 45 -42.76 -29.50 -13.30
C ARG A 45 -43.36 -28.24 -13.93
N ARG A 46 -43.86 -28.38 -15.16
CA ARG A 46 -44.70 -27.41 -15.87
C ARG A 46 -46.16 -27.51 -15.39
N THR A 47 -46.86 -26.38 -15.42
CA THR A 47 -48.28 -26.12 -15.78
C THR A 47 -48.58 -24.69 -15.27
N GLY A 48 -49.24 -23.74 -15.93
CA GLY A 48 -49.88 -23.62 -17.24
C GLY A 48 -50.58 -22.23 -17.31
N ALA A 49 -50.87 -21.77 -18.53
CA ALA A 49 -51.88 -20.76 -18.93
C ALA A 49 -51.77 -19.32 -18.35
N SER A 50 -51.39 -18.32 -19.15
CA SER A 50 -52.22 -17.55 -20.11
C SER A 50 -52.92 -16.34 -19.48
N LEU A 51 -52.60 -15.13 -19.95
CA LEU A 51 -53.55 -14.33 -20.75
C LEU A 51 -52.87 -13.05 -21.29
N PHE A 52 -53.19 -12.78 -22.55
CA PHE A 52 -52.78 -11.67 -23.37
C PHE A 52 -53.32 -10.33 -22.85
N SER A 53 -52.58 -9.24 -23.10
CA SER A 53 -53.20 -7.98 -23.48
C SER A 53 -52.29 -7.18 -24.41
N THR A 54 -52.84 -6.87 -25.57
CA THR A 54 -52.31 -6.10 -26.69
C THR A 54 -52.45 -4.60 -26.43
N ASN A 55 -51.53 -3.78 -26.97
CA ASN A 55 -51.90 -2.67 -27.84
C ASN A 55 -50.72 -2.13 -28.67
N ALA A 56 -51.09 -1.79 -29.89
CA ALA A 56 -50.31 -1.41 -31.06
C ALA A 56 -50.10 0.14 -31.12
N ILE A 57 -48.95 0.63 -31.58
CA ILE A 57 -48.64 1.22 -32.91
C ILE A 57 -48.92 2.74 -33.09
N LEU A 58 -48.03 3.37 -33.87
CA LEU A 58 -48.05 4.67 -34.58
C LEU A 58 -47.51 5.88 -33.76
N ASN A 59 -46.65 6.79 -34.25
CA ASN A 59 -46.45 7.27 -35.63
C ASN A 59 -45.08 7.96 -35.82
N GLN A 60 -44.64 8.06 -37.08
CA GLN A 60 -43.39 8.68 -37.57
C GLN A 60 -43.37 10.21 -37.52
N SER A 61 -42.18 10.81 -37.48
CA SER A 61 -41.84 11.97 -38.34
C SER A 61 -40.32 12.22 -38.40
N THR A 62 -39.78 12.15 -39.61
CA THR A 62 -38.42 12.57 -40.03
C THR A 62 -38.31 14.09 -40.14
N SER A 63 -37.15 14.65 -39.82
CA SER A 63 -36.70 15.96 -40.31
C SER A 63 -35.17 16.00 -40.40
N GLU A 64 -34.69 16.67 -41.44
CA GLU A 64 -33.36 16.61 -42.05
C GLU A 64 -32.40 17.72 -41.57
N VAL A 65 -31.09 17.40 -41.63
CA VAL A 65 -29.92 18.28 -41.88
C VAL A 65 -29.40 19.22 -40.78
N GLN A 66 -28.19 18.90 -40.26
CA GLN A 66 -26.99 19.77 -40.38
C GLN A 66 -25.71 19.01 -39.96
N GLN A 67 -24.76 18.87 -40.88
CA GLN A 67 -23.40 18.40 -40.59
C GLN A 67 -22.55 19.54 -40.01
N PRO A 68 -21.66 19.22 -39.05
CA PRO A 68 -20.36 19.88 -38.96
C PRO A 68 -19.19 18.89 -39.16
N THR A 69 -18.14 19.46 -39.75
CA THR A 69 -16.77 19.02 -40.07
C THR A 69 -16.16 17.87 -39.23
N PRO A 70 -15.40 16.93 -39.84
CA PRO A 70 -14.77 15.85 -39.10
C PRO A 70 -13.53 16.35 -38.34
N VAL A 71 -13.62 16.39 -37.01
CA VAL A 71 -12.44 16.40 -36.13
C VAL A 71 -11.80 15.01 -36.21
N VAL A 72 -10.57 14.95 -36.71
CA VAL A 72 -9.76 13.72 -36.70
C VAL A 72 -9.53 13.34 -35.25
N THR A 73 -10.32 12.39 -34.76
CA THR A 73 -10.19 11.81 -33.43
C THR A 73 -9.68 10.39 -33.63
N THR A 74 -8.40 10.16 -33.37
CA THR A 74 -7.82 8.82 -33.34
C THR A 74 -8.43 8.09 -32.13
N PRO A 75 -9.15 6.96 -32.30
CA PRO A 75 -9.75 6.28 -31.17
C PRO A 75 -8.69 5.38 -30.53
N SER A 76 -8.03 5.85 -29.47
CA SER A 76 -7.40 4.93 -28.53
C SER A 76 -8.51 4.19 -27.79
N LYS A 77 -8.64 2.89 -28.06
CA LYS A 77 -9.44 1.98 -27.22
C LYS A 77 -8.77 1.87 -25.86
N GLU A 78 -9.04 2.82 -24.98
CA GLU A 78 -8.63 2.79 -23.60
C GLU A 78 -9.76 2.17 -22.79
N THR A 79 -9.62 0.88 -22.48
CA THR A 79 -10.52 0.20 -21.54
C THR A 79 -10.21 0.74 -20.15
N ALA A 80 -10.96 1.76 -19.71
CA ALA A 80 -10.90 2.27 -18.35
C ALA A 80 -11.16 1.12 -17.36
N ILE A 81 -10.21 0.88 -16.45
CA ILE A 81 -10.41 -0.11 -15.39
C ILE A 81 -11.43 0.46 -14.42
N SER A 82 -12.61 -0.14 -14.42
CA SER A 82 -13.81 0.31 -13.71
C SER A 82 -13.81 -0.01 -12.22
N HIS A 83 -12.69 0.15 -11.52
CA HIS A 83 -12.64 -0.06 -10.06
C HIS A 83 -12.96 1.20 -9.24
N PHE A 84 -13.01 2.37 -9.88
CA PHE A 84 -13.60 3.57 -9.34
C PHE A 84 -14.78 3.98 -10.24
N GLY A 85 -15.87 4.44 -9.64
CA GLY A 85 -17.20 4.53 -10.26
C GLY A 85 -17.22 5.11 -11.68
N LYS A 86 -18.17 4.62 -12.49
CA LYS A 86 -18.31 4.80 -13.95
C LYS A 86 -18.11 6.19 -14.56
N ASN A 87 -17.97 7.27 -13.79
CA ASN A 87 -17.92 8.66 -14.26
C ASN A 87 -16.79 9.52 -13.65
N GLY A 88 -15.69 8.95 -13.15
CA GLY A 88 -14.63 9.77 -12.54
C GLY A 88 -15.10 10.57 -11.32
N SER A 89 -16.11 10.03 -10.63
CA SER A 89 -16.58 10.57 -9.36
C SER A 89 -15.51 10.33 -8.30
N THR A 90 -14.60 11.30 -8.17
CA THR A 90 -13.67 11.46 -7.05
C THR A 90 -14.37 12.02 -5.81
N THR A 91 -15.70 12.23 -5.87
CA THR A 91 -16.55 12.37 -4.68
C THR A 91 -16.78 10.98 -4.09
N GLY A 92 -15.70 10.29 -3.71
CA GLY A 92 -15.84 9.35 -2.61
C GLY A 92 -16.28 10.20 -1.42
N ASP A 93 -17.50 9.99 -0.94
CA ASP A 93 -18.04 10.67 0.24
C ASP A 93 -16.93 10.76 1.28
N GLU A 94 -16.57 11.99 1.67
CA GLU A 94 -15.58 12.27 2.72
C GLU A 94 -15.85 11.46 3.99
N ALA A 95 -17.11 11.05 4.17
CA ALA A 95 -17.61 10.21 5.23
C ALA A 95 -16.85 8.88 5.44
N TYR A 96 -16.20 8.33 4.41
CA TYR A 96 -15.49 7.04 4.52
C TYR A 96 -13.97 7.15 4.67
N ARG A 97 -13.40 8.36 4.70
CA ARG A 97 -11.95 8.56 4.86
C ARG A 97 -11.57 8.51 6.34
N MET A 98 -10.41 7.95 6.64
CA MET A 98 -9.83 8.08 7.96
C MET A 98 -9.40 9.54 8.22
N PRO A 99 -9.51 10.03 9.46
CA PRO A 99 -8.98 11.34 9.83
C PRO A 99 -7.47 11.38 9.61
N HIS A 100 -7.04 12.22 8.68
CA HIS A 100 -5.64 12.39 8.25
C HIS A 100 -5.23 13.86 8.37
N PRO A 101 -3.92 14.16 8.41
CA PRO A 101 -3.42 15.53 8.44
C PRO A 101 -3.85 16.33 7.20
N VAL A 102 -4.24 17.60 7.40
CA VAL A 102 -4.49 18.56 6.31
C VAL A 102 -3.51 19.71 6.43
N TRP A 103 -2.55 19.81 5.51
CA TRP A 103 -1.39 20.69 5.63
C TRP A 103 -1.69 22.15 5.28
N THR A 104 -1.15 23.09 6.06
CA THR A 104 -1.12 24.50 5.67
C THR A 104 0.10 24.81 4.78
N ALA A 105 0.13 26.01 4.21
CA ALA A 105 1.29 26.46 3.43
C ALA A 105 2.57 26.50 4.30
N GLU A 106 2.46 26.92 5.56
CA GLU A 106 3.57 26.94 6.50
C GLU A 106 4.06 25.52 6.83
N ASP A 107 3.12 24.57 7.01
CA ASP A 107 3.45 23.18 7.30
C ASP A 107 4.31 22.59 6.18
N VAL A 108 3.83 22.60 4.93
CA VAL A 108 4.52 21.97 3.79
C VAL A 108 5.88 22.61 3.50
N LEU A 109 6.05 23.90 3.79
CA LEU A 109 7.31 24.62 3.64
C LEU A 109 8.29 24.37 4.80
N SER A 110 7.79 24.01 5.98
CA SER A 110 8.61 23.72 7.16
C SER A 110 9.31 22.36 7.10
N VAL A 111 8.87 21.47 6.21
CA VAL A 111 9.41 20.11 6.06
C VAL A 111 10.91 20.14 5.73
N LYS A 112 11.70 19.42 6.53
CA LYS A 112 13.15 19.28 6.36
C LYS A 112 13.54 17.84 6.06
N ILE A 113 14.60 17.68 5.27
CA ILE A 113 15.34 16.42 5.18
C ILE A 113 16.09 16.22 6.50
N THR A 114 15.69 15.22 7.27
CA THR A 114 16.34 14.85 8.54
C THR A 114 16.84 13.42 8.46
N HIS A 115 17.77 13.06 9.34
CA HIS A 115 18.25 11.69 9.47
C HIS A 115 18.35 11.30 10.96
N GLN A 116 17.65 10.25 11.36
CA GLN A 116 17.80 9.66 12.68
C GLN A 116 18.95 8.65 12.68
N LYS A 117 20.08 9.03 13.28
CA LYS A 117 21.24 8.15 13.41
C LYS A 117 20.87 6.81 14.05
N PRO A 118 21.23 5.65 13.44
CA PRO A 118 21.03 4.34 14.04
C PRO A 118 21.74 4.23 15.39
N GLN A 119 21.06 3.71 16.43
CA GLN A 119 21.63 3.58 17.77
C GLN A 119 21.89 2.12 18.14
N LYS A 120 21.05 1.20 17.66
CA LYS A 120 21.11 -0.23 17.98
C LYS A 120 21.39 -1.05 16.73
N PHE A 121 21.79 -2.31 16.93
CA PHE A 121 21.99 -3.25 15.82
C PHE A 121 20.77 -3.37 14.90
N VAL A 122 19.56 -3.42 15.48
CA VAL A 122 18.31 -3.48 14.71
C VAL A 122 18.11 -2.23 13.85
N ASP A 123 18.47 -1.05 14.37
CA ASP A 123 18.38 0.19 13.61
C ASP A 123 19.39 0.21 12.45
N GLU A 124 20.61 -0.24 12.73
CA GLU A 124 21.68 -0.33 11.73
C GLU A 124 21.30 -1.30 10.60
N LEU A 125 20.70 -2.44 10.96
CA LEU A 125 20.20 -3.41 10.00
C LEU A 125 19.08 -2.80 9.16
N ALA A 126 18.10 -2.14 9.79
CA ALA A 126 16.99 -1.48 9.10
C ALA A 126 17.48 -0.42 8.12
N TYR A 127 18.40 0.45 8.56
CA TYR A 127 19.01 1.49 7.73
C TYR A 127 19.74 0.88 6.52
N LYS A 128 20.61 -0.11 6.75
CA LYS A 128 21.35 -0.78 5.67
C LYS A 128 20.42 -1.48 4.69
N SER A 129 19.35 -2.10 5.17
CA SER A 129 18.33 -2.71 4.32
C SER A 129 17.67 -1.68 3.40
N VAL A 130 17.27 -0.52 3.92
CA VAL A 130 16.70 0.56 3.09
C VAL A 130 17.71 1.08 2.07
N GLN A 131 18.95 1.36 2.48
CA GLN A 131 19.97 1.87 1.57
C GLN A 131 20.30 0.85 0.46
N ALA A 132 20.35 -0.45 0.80
CA ALA A 132 20.55 -1.51 -0.18
C ALA A 132 19.38 -1.61 -1.17
N LEU A 133 18.13 -1.58 -0.67
CA LEU A 133 16.94 -1.62 -1.52
C LEU A 133 16.84 -0.40 -2.43
N ARG A 134 17.12 0.81 -1.90
CA ARG A 134 17.17 2.03 -2.70
C ARG A 134 18.21 1.92 -3.81
N ALA A 135 19.44 1.52 -3.48
CA ALA A 135 20.50 1.37 -4.46
C ALA A 135 20.14 0.34 -5.54
N ALA A 136 19.58 -0.80 -5.15
CA ALA A 136 19.13 -1.83 -6.09
C ALA A 136 18.01 -1.31 -6.99
N PHE A 137 17.00 -0.65 -6.41
CA PHE A 137 15.89 -0.08 -7.16
C PHE A 137 16.37 0.98 -8.15
N ASP A 138 17.18 1.95 -7.72
CA ASP A 138 17.68 3.04 -8.57
C ASP A 138 18.56 2.51 -9.73
N ILE A 139 19.26 1.39 -9.54
CA ILE A 139 20.04 0.72 -10.59
C ILE A 139 19.12 -0.03 -11.56
N ILE A 140 18.21 -0.87 -11.06
CA ILE A 140 17.34 -1.72 -11.89
C ILE A 140 16.35 -0.89 -12.70
N SER A 141 15.81 0.18 -12.10
CA SER A 141 14.93 1.15 -12.76
C SER A 141 15.68 2.13 -13.69
N LEU A 142 17.02 2.08 -13.69
CA LEU A 142 17.92 2.98 -14.40
C LEU A 142 17.85 4.45 -13.96
N TYR A 143 17.10 4.76 -12.90
CA TYR A 143 16.96 6.13 -12.37
C TYR A 143 18.28 6.75 -11.91
N ARG A 144 19.28 5.93 -11.58
CA ARG A 144 20.62 6.42 -11.27
C ARG A 144 21.34 7.09 -12.45
N PHE A 145 21.00 6.72 -13.69
CA PHE A 145 21.79 7.04 -14.88
C PHE A 145 21.09 7.99 -15.85
N MET A 146 19.87 8.41 -15.56
CA MET A 146 19.04 9.22 -16.46
C MET A 146 18.38 10.36 -15.69
N GLU A 147 18.22 11.50 -16.33
CA GLU A 147 17.30 12.51 -15.84
C GLU A 147 15.86 12.00 -15.93
N LEU A 148 15.05 12.32 -14.92
CA LEU A 148 13.68 11.87 -14.82
C LEU A 148 12.77 12.91 -15.47
N ASP A 149 12.19 12.55 -16.61
CA ASP A 149 11.01 13.22 -17.15
C ASP A 149 9.76 12.89 -16.31
N GLU A 150 8.66 13.59 -16.57
CA GLU A 150 7.39 13.43 -15.83
C GLU A 150 6.86 11.99 -15.91
N ASN A 151 7.05 11.33 -17.04
CA ASN A 151 6.59 9.95 -17.26
C ASN A 151 7.37 8.96 -16.37
N ARG A 152 8.68 9.15 -16.24
CA ARG A 152 9.58 8.38 -15.38
C ARG A 152 9.33 8.67 -13.91
N TRP A 153 9.05 9.93 -13.54
CA TRP A 153 8.59 10.29 -12.20
C TRP A 153 7.29 9.57 -11.84
N LEU A 154 6.29 9.58 -12.72
CA LEU A 154 5.04 8.87 -12.48
C LEU A 154 5.26 7.36 -12.37
N ASN A 155 6.13 6.75 -13.19
CA ASN A 155 6.49 5.34 -13.01
C ASN A 155 7.13 5.09 -11.62
N ARG A 156 8.00 6.00 -11.18
CA ARG A 156 8.69 5.86 -9.89
C ARG A 156 7.68 5.89 -8.75
N ILE A 157 6.84 6.92 -8.74
CA ILE A 157 5.79 7.13 -7.75
C ILE A 157 4.84 5.93 -7.76
N ILE A 158 4.23 5.59 -8.91
CA ILE A 158 3.29 4.46 -8.98
C ILE A 158 3.91 3.16 -8.46
N MET A 159 5.16 2.83 -8.80
CA MET A 159 5.79 1.62 -8.28
C MET A 159 5.99 1.71 -6.76
N LEU A 160 6.59 2.78 -6.26
CA LEU A 160 6.95 2.89 -4.85
C LEU A 160 5.71 3.01 -3.95
N GLU A 161 4.70 3.77 -4.35
CA GLU A 161 3.45 3.94 -3.59
C GLU A 161 2.63 2.65 -3.51
N THR A 162 2.73 1.75 -4.51
CA THR A 162 2.13 0.41 -4.40
C THR A 162 2.76 -0.46 -3.31
N ILE A 163 3.99 -0.15 -2.92
CA ILE A 163 4.74 -0.83 -1.86
C ILE A 163 4.61 -0.08 -0.53
N ALA A 164 4.60 1.26 -0.55
CA ALA A 164 4.46 2.12 0.62
C ALA A 164 3.15 1.90 1.38
N GLY A 165 2.05 1.59 0.69
CA GLY A 165 0.78 1.25 1.35
C GLY A 165 0.73 -0.11 2.07
N VAL A 166 1.78 -0.94 1.97
CA VAL A 166 1.81 -2.30 2.55
C VAL A 166 2.18 -2.33 4.05
N PRO A 167 3.25 -1.66 4.52
CA PRO A 167 3.69 -1.72 5.90
C PRO A 167 2.63 -1.39 6.94
N GLY A 168 1.97 -0.23 6.81
CA GLY A 168 0.90 0.20 7.71
C GLY A 168 -0.24 -0.82 7.79
N MET A 169 -0.66 -1.36 6.63
CA MET A 169 -1.72 -2.37 6.54
C MET A 169 -1.33 -3.66 7.28
N ILE A 170 -0.11 -4.17 7.05
CA ILE A 170 0.38 -5.40 7.66
C ILE A 170 0.59 -5.23 9.17
N ALA A 171 1.14 -4.09 9.59
CA ALA A 171 1.34 -3.75 10.99
C ALA A 171 -0.02 -3.63 11.71
N GLY A 172 -0.95 -2.84 11.15
CA GLY A 172 -2.31 -2.67 11.67
C GLY A 172 -3.08 -3.99 11.76
N MET A 173 -3.07 -4.80 10.71
CA MET A 173 -3.68 -6.14 10.68
C MET A 173 -3.10 -7.06 11.76
N THR A 174 -1.76 -7.12 11.85
CA THR A 174 -1.09 -8.00 12.81
C THR A 174 -1.42 -7.62 14.25
N ARG A 175 -1.40 -6.31 14.56
CA ARG A 175 -1.78 -5.77 15.86
C ARG A 175 -3.27 -5.99 16.16
N HIS A 176 -4.14 -5.80 15.17
CA HIS A 176 -5.58 -6.06 15.29
C HIS A 176 -5.83 -7.51 15.72
N PHE A 177 -5.26 -8.47 15.01
CA PHE A 177 -5.44 -9.87 15.36
C PHE A 177 -4.76 -10.25 16.68
N HIS A 178 -3.64 -9.61 17.04
CA HIS A 178 -3.01 -9.79 18.35
C HIS A 178 -3.93 -9.33 19.48
N ALA A 179 -4.53 -8.14 19.36
CA ALA A 179 -5.49 -7.59 20.31
C ALA A 179 -6.72 -8.49 20.47
N LEU A 180 -7.28 -8.98 19.36
CA LEU A 180 -8.43 -9.90 19.36
C LEU A 180 -8.12 -11.22 20.09
N ARG A 181 -7.03 -11.90 19.72
CA ARG A 181 -6.67 -13.20 20.32
C ARG A 181 -6.29 -13.11 21.79
N ARG A 182 -5.88 -11.93 22.26
CA ARG A 182 -5.52 -11.70 23.67
C ARG A 182 -6.61 -11.00 24.47
N LEU A 183 -7.69 -10.56 23.83
CA LEU A 183 -8.76 -9.76 24.44
C LEU A 183 -8.22 -8.49 25.14
N GLN A 184 -7.27 -7.81 24.48
CA GLN A 184 -6.57 -6.63 25.01
C GLN A 184 -6.86 -5.38 24.18
N ARG A 185 -6.73 -4.21 24.82
CA ARG A 185 -6.73 -2.92 24.10
C ARG A 185 -5.44 -2.78 23.30
N ASP A 186 -5.54 -2.17 22.12
CA ASP A 186 -4.38 -1.87 21.27
C ASP A 186 -3.69 -0.54 21.62
N ASN A 187 -4.42 0.35 22.30
CA ASN A 187 -3.96 1.69 22.70
C ASN A 187 -3.64 2.64 21.54
N GLY A 188 -4.37 2.52 20.42
CA GLY A 188 -4.43 3.54 19.36
C GLY A 188 -3.47 3.34 18.19
N TRP A 189 -2.69 2.26 18.15
CA TRP A 189 -1.74 1.98 17.08
C TRP A 189 -2.42 1.56 15.78
N ILE A 190 -3.45 0.69 15.86
CA ILE A 190 -4.13 0.15 14.68
C ILE A 190 -4.67 1.27 13.80
N HIS A 191 -5.30 2.29 14.39
CA HIS A 191 -5.88 3.39 13.62
C HIS A 191 -4.81 4.15 12.84
N THR A 192 -3.73 4.59 13.51
CA THR A 192 -2.63 5.32 12.85
C THR A 192 -1.99 4.49 11.73
N LEU A 193 -1.79 3.18 11.94
CA LEU A 193 -1.15 2.32 10.94
C LEU A 193 -2.04 2.06 9.72
N LEU A 194 -3.36 1.96 9.93
CA LEU A 194 -4.29 1.83 8.81
C LEU A 194 -4.46 3.16 8.07
N GLU A 195 -4.44 4.28 8.79
CA GLU A 195 -4.49 5.62 8.21
C GLU A 195 -3.28 5.91 7.33
N GLU A 196 -2.06 5.60 7.79
CA GLU A 196 -0.84 5.63 6.97
C GLU A 196 -1.02 4.80 5.68
N ALA A 197 -1.51 3.57 5.78
CA ALA A 197 -1.73 2.72 4.60
C ALA A 197 -2.79 3.29 3.63
N GLU A 198 -3.80 4.00 4.13
CA GLU A 198 -4.76 4.72 3.29
C GLU A 198 -4.11 5.95 2.64
N ASN A 199 -3.30 6.69 3.38
CA ASN A 199 -2.61 7.87 2.89
C ASN A 199 -1.68 7.54 1.71
N GLU A 200 -0.83 6.52 1.85
CA GLU A 200 0.03 6.02 0.76
C GLU A 200 -0.78 5.53 -0.45
N ARG A 201 -1.95 4.91 -0.20
CA ARG A 201 -2.88 4.54 -1.27
C ARG A 201 -3.42 5.78 -1.99
N MET A 202 -3.62 6.90 -1.30
CA MET A 202 -4.05 8.16 -1.92
C MET A 202 -2.94 8.83 -2.74
N HIS A 203 -1.66 8.64 -2.38
CA HIS A 203 -0.51 8.99 -3.23
C HIS A 203 -0.60 8.23 -4.57
N LEU A 204 -0.74 6.91 -4.49
CA LEU A 204 -0.90 6.04 -5.67
C LEU A 204 -2.10 6.45 -6.52
N MET A 205 -3.26 6.64 -5.91
CA MET A 205 -4.48 6.98 -6.65
C MET A 205 -4.36 8.35 -7.34
N THR A 206 -3.69 9.31 -6.71
CA THR A 206 -3.36 10.60 -7.33
C THR A 206 -2.46 10.42 -8.55
N ALA A 207 -1.44 9.57 -8.47
CA ALA A 207 -0.55 9.28 -9.59
C ALA A 207 -1.27 8.59 -10.77
N LEU A 208 -2.22 7.71 -10.46
CA LEU A 208 -3.00 6.96 -11.47
C LEU A 208 -3.98 7.82 -12.27
N GLU A 209 -4.45 8.95 -11.73
CA GLU A 209 -5.24 9.93 -12.50
C GLU A 209 -4.43 10.54 -13.66
N MET A 210 -3.11 10.61 -13.51
CA MET A 210 -2.23 11.17 -14.54
C MET A 210 -1.66 10.10 -15.47
N LYS A 211 -1.53 8.85 -15.00
CA LYS A 211 -0.93 7.78 -15.79
C LYS A 211 -1.46 6.40 -15.46
N GLN A 212 -1.89 5.70 -16.51
CA GLN A 212 -2.26 4.30 -16.44
C GLN A 212 -1.07 3.39 -16.80
N PRO A 213 -0.63 2.50 -15.89
CA PRO A 213 0.48 1.61 -16.19
C PRO A 213 0.06 0.48 -17.15
N GLY A 214 0.96 0.13 -18.08
CA GLY A 214 0.78 -1.00 -18.99
C GLY A 214 0.86 -2.36 -18.30
N ILE A 215 0.53 -3.43 -19.03
CA ILE A 215 0.40 -4.80 -18.49
C ILE A 215 1.71 -5.31 -17.89
N LEU A 216 2.85 -5.07 -18.54
CA LEU A 216 4.16 -5.50 -18.02
C LEU A 216 4.50 -4.82 -16.68
N PHE A 217 4.24 -3.52 -16.58
CA PHE A 217 4.48 -2.76 -15.35
C PHE A 217 3.55 -3.23 -14.22
N ARG A 218 2.28 -3.51 -14.54
CA ARG A 218 1.34 -4.14 -13.59
C ARG A 218 1.81 -5.52 -13.13
N GLY A 219 2.36 -6.33 -14.04
CA GLY A 219 3.00 -7.60 -13.68
C GLY A 219 4.17 -7.43 -12.71
N ALA A 220 5.00 -6.39 -12.90
CA ALA A 220 6.07 -6.06 -11.98
C ALA A 220 5.55 -5.61 -10.59
N ILE A 221 4.49 -4.80 -10.53
CA ILE A 221 3.83 -4.43 -9.27
C ILE A 221 3.35 -5.69 -8.53
N LEU A 222 2.65 -6.61 -9.22
CA LEU A 222 2.16 -7.84 -8.62
C LEU A 222 3.28 -8.71 -8.05
N LEU A 223 4.40 -8.84 -8.78
CA LEU A 223 5.57 -9.58 -8.29
C LEU A 223 6.21 -8.89 -7.08
N ALA A 224 6.37 -7.57 -7.13
CA ALA A 224 6.96 -6.78 -6.06
C ALA A 224 6.10 -6.84 -4.79
N GLN A 225 4.79 -6.61 -4.89
CA GLN A 225 3.86 -6.74 -3.78
C GLN A 225 3.79 -8.17 -3.26
N GLY A 226 3.66 -9.17 -4.13
CA GLY A 226 3.64 -10.57 -3.74
C GLY A 226 4.87 -10.97 -2.92
N THR A 227 6.05 -10.45 -3.28
CA THR A 227 7.28 -10.68 -2.52
C THR A 227 7.32 -9.87 -1.23
N PHE A 228 7.08 -8.55 -1.31
CA PHE A 228 7.26 -7.63 -0.20
C PHE A 228 6.23 -7.84 0.92
N VAL A 229 4.96 -8.08 0.59
CA VAL A 229 3.90 -8.36 1.56
C VAL A 229 4.28 -9.55 2.46
N ASN A 230 4.72 -10.66 1.85
CA ASN A 230 5.07 -11.87 2.60
C ASN A 230 6.33 -11.66 3.46
N LEU A 231 7.36 -11.03 2.91
CA LEU A 231 8.59 -10.74 3.65
C LEU A 231 8.35 -9.77 4.81
N PHE A 232 7.61 -8.69 4.57
CA PHE A 232 7.31 -7.69 5.59
C PHE A 232 6.40 -8.26 6.68
N PHE A 233 5.41 -9.08 6.33
CA PHE A 233 4.58 -9.78 7.31
C PHE A 233 5.42 -10.68 8.23
N LEU A 234 6.28 -11.52 7.65
CA LEU A 234 7.16 -12.38 8.45
C LEU A 234 8.12 -11.54 9.32
N ALA A 235 8.68 -10.46 8.76
CA ALA A 235 9.54 -9.54 9.50
C ALA A 235 8.79 -8.88 10.67
N TYR A 236 7.53 -8.48 10.49
CA TYR A 236 6.73 -7.85 11.55
C TYR A 236 6.39 -8.83 12.66
N LEU A 237 6.15 -10.11 12.35
CA LEU A 237 5.98 -11.15 13.35
C LEU A 237 7.24 -11.38 14.19
N ILE A 238 8.43 -11.25 13.58
CA ILE A 238 9.72 -11.45 14.24
C ILE A 238 10.14 -10.20 15.05
N SER A 239 10.05 -9.01 14.45
CA SER A 239 10.51 -7.76 15.05
C SER A 239 9.74 -6.55 14.52
N PRO A 240 8.64 -6.16 15.19
CA PRO A 240 7.92 -4.92 14.88
C PRO A 240 8.81 -3.67 14.96
N LYS A 241 9.80 -3.67 15.88
CA LYS A 241 10.75 -2.55 16.01
C LYS A 241 11.62 -2.39 14.78
N PHE A 242 12.08 -3.51 14.19
CA PHE A 242 12.80 -3.48 12.92
C PHE A 242 11.92 -2.89 11.82
N CYS A 243 10.69 -3.38 11.68
CA CYS A 243 9.75 -2.92 10.66
C CYS A 243 9.45 -1.42 10.76
N HIS A 244 9.11 -0.91 11.94
CA HIS A 244 8.88 0.52 12.13
C HIS A 244 10.15 1.34 11.88
N ARG A 245 11.32 0.87 12.30
CA ARG A 245 12.57 1.58 12.00
C ARG A 245 12.92 1.57 10.52
N PHE A 246 12.63 0.46 9.83
CA PHE A 246 12.80 0.30 8.39
C PHE A 246 11.89 1.27 7.62
N VAL A 247 10.60 1.36 7.98
CA VAL A 247 9.67 2.32 7.39
C VAL A 247 10.13 3.75 7.66
N GLY A 248 10.52 4.11 8.89
CA GLY A 248 11.05 5.44 9.19
C GLY A 248 12.21 5.85 8.27
N TYR A 249 13.15 4.92 7.99
CA TYR A 249 14.22 5.16 7.02
C TYR A 249 13.77 5.18 5.55
N LEU A 250 12.74 4.42 5.17
CA LEU A 250 12.11 4.56 3.84
C LEU A 250 11.56 5.96 3.67
N GLU A 251 10.89 6.49 4.68
CA GLU A 251 10.28 7.82 4.59
C GLU A 251 11.29 8.96 4.65
N GLU A 252 12.44 8.77 5.31
CA GLU A 252 13.58 9.66 5.12
C GLU A 252 14.02 9.74 3.65
N GLU A 253 14.03 8.60 2.95
CA GLU A 253 14.37 8.54 1.53
C GLU A 253 13.24 9.09 0.63
N ALA A 254 11.98 8.94 1.02
CA ALA A 254 10.84 9.52 0.34
C ALA A 254 10.85 11.06 0.43
N VAL A 255 11.07 11.62 1.62
CA VAL A 255 11.22 13.09 1.81
C VAL A 255 12.35 13.66 0.95
N LYS A 256 13.50 12.95 0.85
CA LYS A 256 14.59 13.35 -0.06
C LYS A 256 14.14 13.32 -1.52
N THR A 257 13.50 12.24 -1.95
CA THR A 257 13.04 12.06 -3.32
C THR A 257 12.00 13.10 -3.72
N TYR A 258 11.02 13.41 -2.88
CA TYR A 258 10.01 14.43 -3.19
C TYR A 258 10.55 15.86 -3.08
N THR A 259 11.53 16.12 -2.21
CA THR A 259 12.26 17.40 -2.23
C THR A 259 12.96 17.59 -3.57
N HIS A 260 13.66 16.57 -4.06
CA HIS A 260 14.31 16.62 -5.37
C HIS A 260 13.30 16.76 -6.53
N CYS A 261 12.12 16.14 -6.41
CA CYS A 261 11.05 16.31 -7.38
C CYS A 261 10.59 17.77 -7.47
N ILE A 262 10.38 18.44 -6.32
CA ILE A 262 10.01 19.85 -6.25
C ILE A 262 11.11 20.74 -6.88
N GLU A 263 12.38 20.47 -6.57
CA GLU A 263 13.51 21.19 -7.20
C GLU A 263 13.51 21.05 -8.73
N CYS A 264 13.18 19.87 -9.26
CA CYS A 264 13.03 19.65 -10.70
C CYS A 264 11.85 20.42 -11.31
N ILE A 265 10.73 20.56 -10.60
CA ILE A 265 9.61 21.42 -11.03
C ILE A 265 10.07 22.89 -11.03
N ASP A 266 10.67 23.36 -9.94
CA ASP A 266 11.06 24.75 -9.72
C ASP A 266 12.18 25.22 -10.66
N SER A 267 13.03 24.30 -11.12
CA SER A 267 14.07 24.57 -12.11
C SER A 267 13.61 24.41 -13.56
N GLY A 268 12.33 24.12 -13.80
CA GLY A 268 11.77 23.96 -15.15
C GLY A 268 12.17 22.67 -15.87
N LYS A 269 12.74 21.69 -15.14
CA LYS A 269 13.07 20.36 -15.72
C LYS A 269 11.85 19.50 -15.99
N LEU A 270 10.71 19.84 -15.38
CA LEU A 270 9.41 19.17 -15.56
C LEU A 270 8.38 20.16 -16.13
N PRO A 271 8.52 20.59 -17.40
CA PRO A 271 7.70 21.64 -17.99
C PRO A 271 6.21 21.30 -18.04
N LEU A 272 5.83 20.01 -18.10
CA LEU A 272 4.42 19.62 -18.06
C LEU A 272 3.83 19.88 -16.68
N TRP A 273 4.61 19.70 -15.61
CA TRP A 273 4.12 19.82 -14.23
C TRP A 273 4.12 21.25 -13.70
N GLU A 274 4.88 22.17 -14.32
CA GLU A 274 4.96 23.57 -13.92
C GLU A 274 3.57 24.25 -13.90
N ASN A 275 2.73 23.95 -14.89
CA ASN A 275 1.40 24.54 -15.06
C ASN A 275 0.25 23.52 -14.98
N LEU A 276 0.53 22.25 -14.69
CA LEU A 276 -0.49 21.23 -14.55
C LEU A 276 -1.31 21.47 -13.28
N LEU A 277 -2.64 21.56 -13.45
CA LEU A 277 -3.56 21.64 -12.32
C LEU A 277 -3.55 20.34 -11.51
N ALA A 278 -3.67 20.47 -10.19
CA ALA A 278 -3.75 19.33 -9.29
C ALA A 278 -4.94 18.42 -9.67
N PRO A 279 -4.75 17.08 -9.71
CA PRO A 279 -5.85 16.15 -9.89
C PRO A 279 -6.96 16.37 -8.85
N LYS A 280 -8.23 16.25 -9.25
CA LYS A 280 -9.38 16.51 -8.35
C LYS A 280 -9.35 15.65 -7.08
N ILE A 281 -8.87 14.40 -7.20
CA ILE A 281 -8.69 13.51 -6.06
C ILE A 281 -7.73 14.10 -5.02
N ALA A 282 -6.64 14.73 -5.46
CA ALA A 282 -5.64 15.36 -4.61
C ALA A 282 -6.21 16.61 -3.94
N VAL A 283 -6.86 17.48 -4.72
CA VAL A 283 -7.53 18.69 -4.20
C VAL A 283 -8.53 18.33 -3.11
N ASN A 284 -9.35 17.30 -3.33
CA ASN A 284 -10.34 16.86 -2.37
C ASN A 284 -9.72 16.18 -1.14
N TYR A 285 -8.63 15.43 -1.30
CA TYR A 285 -7.96 14.71 -0.22
C TYR A 285 -7.22 15.69 0.69
N TRP A 286 -6.24 16.41 0.17
CA TRP A 286 -5.42 17.37 0.92
C TRP A 286 -6.08 18.74 1.16
N LYS A 287 -7.34 18.92 0.73
CA LYS A 287 -8.09 20.18 0.85
C LYS A 287 -7.34 21.37 0.26
N LEU A 288 -6.70 21.15 -0.89
CA LEU A 288 -5.91 22.18 -1.55
C LEU A 288 -6.83 23.31 -2.05
N PRO A 289 -6.36 24.56 -2.06
CA PRO A 289 -7.09 25.67 -2.67
C PRO A 289 -7.44 25.43 -4.14
N GLU A 290 -8.51 26.07 -4.60
CA GLU A 290 -8.86 26.03 -6.02
C GLU A 290 -7.74 26.63 -6.88
N GLY A 291 -7.41 25.95 -7.97
CA GLY A 291 -6.31 26.35 -8.86
C GLY A 291 -4.92 25.87 -8.42
N SER A 292 -4.82 25.08 -7.34
CA SER A 292 -3.56 24.42 -6.96
C SER A 292 -2.98 23.59 -8.10
N ARG A 293 -1.65 23.50 -8.13
CA ARG A 293 -0.87 22.86 -9.19
C ARG A 293 -0.24 21.56 -8.73
N MET A 294 0.34 20.82 -9.66
CA MET A 294 1.05 19.57 -9.37
C MET A 294 2.17 19.77 -8.33
N ARG A 295 2.81 20.93 -8.32
CA ARG A 295 3.79 21.30 -7.28
C ARG A 295 3.21 21.25 -5.87
N ASP A 296 1.99 21.76 -5.67
CA ASP A 296 1.32 21.78 -4.36
C ASP A 296 0.96 20.37 -3.89
N VAL A 297 0.62 19.49 -4.84
CA VAL A 297 0.38 18.07 -4.58
C VAL A 297 1.66 17.39 -4.09
N ILE A 298 2.80 17.60 -4.77
CA ILE A 298 4.07 17.01 -4.34
C ILE A 298 4.53 17.56 -2.98
N LEU A 299 4.23 18.84 -2.68
CA LEU A 299 4.48 19.42 -1.35
C LEU A 299 3.66 18.73 -0.26
N ALA A 300 2.39 18.44 -0.51
CA ALA A 300 1.51 17.75 0.42
C ALA A 300 1.95 16.29 0.64
N ILE A 301 2.24 15.55 -0.43
CA ILE A 301 2.79 14.18 -0.35
C ILE A 301 4.07 14.18 0.48
N ARG A 302 5.01 15.09 0.22
CA ARG A 302 6.26 15.21 1.01
C ARG A 302 6.01 15.45 2.50
N ALA A 303 4.94 16.17 2.85
CA ALA A 303 4.58 16.41 4.24
C ALA A 303 4.00 15.15 4.91
N ASP A 304 3.21 14.37 4.18
CA ASP A 304 2.77 13.03 4.63
C ASP A 304 3.96 12.11 4.89
N GLU A 305 4.94 12.07 3.97
CA GLU A 305 6.16 11.25 4.19
C GLU A 305 6.95 11.69 5.43
N ALA A 306 7.05 13.01 5.66
CA ALA A 306 7.70 13.53 6.84
C ALA A 306 6.95 13.16 8.13
N HIS A 307 5.63 13.09 8.07
CA HIS A 307 4.79 12.61 9.15
C HIS A 307 5.02 11.12 9.42
N HIS A 308 4.89 10.28 8.40
CA HIS A 308 5.11 8.84 8.50
C HIS A 308 6.51 8.52 9.01
N ARG A 309 7.54 9.26 8.56
CA ARG A 309 8.91 9.21 9.10
C ARG A 309 8.94 9.38 10.61
N VAL A 310 8.38 10.49 11.12
CA VAL A 310 8.41 10.80 12.56
C VAL A 310 7.62 9.78 13.36
N VAL A 311 6.43 9.39 12.87
CA VAL A 311 5.57 8.40 13.50
C VAL A 311 6.30 7.06 13.60
N ASN A 312 6.79 6.50 12.50
CA ASN A 312 7.44 5.19 12.50
C ASN A 312 8.75 5.16 13.29
N HIS A 313 9.56 6.22 13.22
CA HIS A 313 10.72 6.33 14.09
C HIS A 313 10.36 6.34 15.58
N THR A 314 9.29 7.03 15.95
CA THR A 314 8.76 7.03 17.33
C THR A 314 8.25 5.66 17.73
N LEU A 315 7.38 5.04 16.91
CA LEU A 315 6.82 3.71 17.16
C LEU A 315 7.92 2.63 17.29
N SER A 316 9.01 2.72 16.53
CA SER A 316 10.16 1.81 16.66
C SER A 316 10.84 1.87 18.04
N SER A 317 10.76 3.04 18.69
CA SER A 317 11.43 3.32 19.97
C SER A 317 10.54 2.97 21.18
N LEU A 318 9.23 2.83 20.98
CA LEU A 318 8.27 2.55 22.02
C LEU A 318 8.19 1.04 22.39
N PRO A 319 7.81 0.71 23.64
CA PRO A 319 7.29 -0.61 23.97
C PRO A 319 5.98 -0.88 23.20
N LEU A 320 5.77 -2.10 22.70
CA LEU A 320 4.61 -2.43 21.86
C LEU A 320 3.24 -2.31 22.56
N CYS A 321 3.24 -2.36 23.90
CA CYS A 321 2.05 -2.18 24.74
C CYS A 321 1.82 -0.73 25.17
N ALA A 322 2.77 0.18 24.91
CA ALA A 322 2.62 1.58 25.29
C ALA A 322 1.50 2.25 24.50
N PRO A 323 0.82 3.27 25.05
CA PRO A 323 -0.12 4.08 24.29
C PRO A 323 0.55 4.72 23.09
N ASN A 324 -0.16 4.77 21.96
CA ASN A 324 0.24 5.56 20.80
C ASN A 324 0.18 7.05 21.19
N PRO A 325 1.28 7.82 21.07
CA PRO A 325 1.28 9.24 21.39
C PRO A 325 0.60 10.10 20.32
N PHE A 326 0.27 9.54 19.16
CA PHE A 326 -0.32 10.28 18.04
C PHE A 326 -1.84 10.13 18.01
N HIS A 327 -2.53 11.24 17.82
CA HIS A 327 -3.98 11.29 17.67
C HIS A 327 -4.42 11.30 16.19
N PRO A 328 -5.65 10.86 15.87
CA PRO A 328 -6.18 10.94 14.51
C PRO A 328 -6.12 12.37 13.95
N GLY A 329 -5.58 12.53 12.74
CA GLY A 329 -5.39 13.83 12.08
C GLY A 329 -4.32 14.74 12.68
N GLU A 330 -3.51 14.26 13.63
CA GLU A 330 -2.44 15.06 14.24
C GLU A 330 -1.28 15.28 13.26
N LYS A 331 -0.78 16.51 13.19
CA LYS A 331 0.37 16.89 12.37
C LYS A 331 1.68 16.70 13.13
N LYS A 332 2.65 16.03 12.50
CA LYS A 332 4.05 15.92 12.95
C LYS A 332 4.95 15.98 11.74
N LEU A 333 6.00 16.81 11.75
CA LEU A 333 6.93 17.00 10.64
C LEU A 333 8.38 16.88 11.11
#